data_AF-A0AAX3XEW5-F1
#
_entry.id   AF-A0AAX3XEW5-F1
#
_cell.length_a   1.000
_cell.length_b   1.000
_cell.length_c   1.000
_cell.angle_alpha   90.00
_cell.angle_beta   90.00
_cell.angle_gamma   90.00
#
_symmetry.space_group_name_H-M   'P 1'
#
loop_
_entity.id
_entity.type
_entity.pdbx_description
1 polymer ?
#
loop_
_entity_poly.entity_id
_entity_poly.type
_entity_poly.pdbx_seq_one_letter_code
_entity_poly.pdbx_strand_id
1 'polypeptide(L)' 'MDTKSLVAPFYVDSPLKISLNTDSGELTVKSYHFLSDGGQMEFQIQFSPQATQEMIQALAVFQEKIDIGALLNAKPHTAQ' A
#
# COMPACT_ATOMS: atom_id res chain seq x y z
N MET A 1 -24.51 -20.08 -11.07
CA MET A 1 -23.58 -19.30 -11.92
C MET A 1 -22.41 -18.91 -11.04
N ASP A 2 -21.29 -19.61 -11.18
CA ASP A 2 -20.04 -19.22 -10.52
C ASP A 2 -19.55 -17.91 -11.12
N THR A 3 -19.78 -16.81 -10.41
CA THR A 3 -19.13 -15.53 -10.66
C THR A 3 -17.65 -15.71 -10.36
N LYS A 4 -16.88 -16.18 -11.35
CA LYS A 4 -15.42 -16.10 -11.31
C LYS A 4 -15.05 -14.62 -11.13
N SER A 5 -14.67 -14.25 -9.91
CA SER A 5 -14.17 -12.92 -9.63
C SER A 5 -12.87 -12.73 -10.41
N LEU A 6 -12.88 -11.77 -11.35
CA LEU A 6 -11.69 -11.37 -12.07
C LEU A 6 -10.83 -10.56 -11.09
N VAL A 7 -9.70 -11.11 -10.67
CA VAL A 7 -8.72 -10.40 -9.84
C VAL A 7 -7.62 -9.87 -10.76
N ALA A 8 -7.58 -8.56 -10.94
CA ALA A 8 -6.48 -7.87 -11.60
C ALA A 8 -5.58 -7.21 -10.55
N PRO A 9 -4.28 -7.55 -10.47
CA PRO A 9 -3.38 -6.89 -9.54
C PRO A 9 -3.18 -5.43 -9.97
N PHE A 10 -3.23 -4.51 -9.02
CA PHE A 10 -2.75 -3.15 -9.20
C PHE A 10 -1.46 -3.01 -8.38
N TYR A 11 -0.40 -2.50 -9.01
CA TYR A 11 0.89 -2.31 -8.37
C TYR A 11 1.02 -0.86 -7.91
N VAL A 12 1.41 -0.68 -6.65
CA VAL A 12 1.66 0.63 -6.04
C VAL A 12 3.14 0.69 -5.76
N ASP A 13 3.85 1.60 -6.43
CA ASP A 13 5.29 1.71 -6.35
C ASP A 13 5.73 2.94 -5.54
N SER A 14 6.98 2.90 -5.07
CA SER A 14 7.63 3.97 -4.33
C SER A 14 7.90 5.21 -5.21
N PRO A 15 7.93 6.43 -4.63
CA PRO A 15 7.75 6.74 -3.21
C PRO A 15 6.27 6.78 -2.79
N LEU A 16 6.00 6.23 -1.59
CA LEU A 16 4.68 6.31 -0.96
C LEU A 16 4.64 7.42 0.08
N LYS A 17 3.58 8.21 0.08
CA LYS A 17 3.24 9.08 1.20
C LYS A 17 2.11 8.42 2.00
N ILE A 18 2.42 8.04 3.23
CA ILE A 18 1.48 7.36 4.13
C ILE A 18 1.13 8.33 5.26
N SER A 19 -0.15 8.52 5.52
CA SER A 19 -0.65 9.39 6.60
C SER A 19 -1.77 8.70 7.37
N LEU A 20 -1.70 8.70 8.69
CA LEU A 20 -2.74 8.23 9.59
C LEU A 20 -3.40 9.44 10.25
N ASN A 21 -4.72 9.57 10.11
CA ASN A 21 -5.50 10.49 10.92
C ASN A 21 -5.72 9.85 12.30
N THR A 22 -5.10 10.40 13.35
CA THR A 22 -5.18 9.84 14.70
C THR A 22 -6.52 10.09 15.38
N ASP A 23 -7.29 11.07 14.92
CA ASP A 23 -8.61 11.39 15.47
C ASP A 23 -9.69 10.47 14.91
N SER A 24 -9.65 10.17 13.60
CA SER A 24 -10.63 9.28 12.94
C SER A 24 -10.17 7.82 12.84
N GLY A 25 -8.85 7.57 12.86
CA GLY A 25 -8.26 6.26 12.60
C GLY A 25 -8.14 5.91 11.11
N GLU A 26 -8.40 6.84 10.20
CA GLU A 26 -8.30 6.62 8.75
C GLU A 26 -6.85 6.65 8.27
N LEU A 27 -6.48 5.69 7.41
CA LEU A 27 -5.17 5.62 6.78
C LEU A 27 -5.29 6.04 5.31
N THR A 28 -4.40 6.93 4.86
CA THR A 28 -4.28 7.30 3.45
C THR A 28 -2.90 6.93 2.93
N VAL A 29 -2.86 6.29 1.77
CA VAL A 29 -1.64 5.97 1.02
C VAL A 29 -1.70 6.67 -0.33
N LYS A 30 -0.70 7.48 -0.63
CA LYS A 30 -0.55 8.16 -1.92
C LYS A 30 0.70 7.69 -2.65
N SER A 31 0.58 7.47 -3.95
CA SER A 31 1.70 7.22 -4.87
C SER A 31 1.59 8.14 -6.09
N TYR A 32 2.71 8.45 -6.73
CA TYR A 32 2.76 9.29 -7.91
C TYR A 32 3.23 8.46 -9.10
N HIS A 33 2.43 8.46 -10.16
CA HIS A 33 2.78 7.83 -11.43
C HIS A 33 3.04 8.90 -12.48
N PHE A 34 4.15 8.77 -13.19
CA PHE A 34 4.44 9.60 -14.35
C PHE A 34 3.68 9.07 -15.56
N LEU A 35 2.96 9.95 -16.24
CA LEU A 35 2.28 9.67 -17.49
C LEU A 35 3.24 9.88 -18.66
N SER A 36 2.99 9.20 -19.77
CA SER A 36 3.84 9.22 -20.98
C SER A 36 3.98 10.61 -21.61
N ASP A 37 3.04 11.51 -21.33
CA ASP A 37 3.01 12.90 -21.76
C ASP A 37 3.79 13.86 -20.84
N GLY A 38 4.45 13.32 -19.80
CA GLY A 38 5.15 14.10 -18.78
C GLY A 38 4.23 14.60 -17.65
N GLY A 39 2.94 14.26 -17.68
CA GLY A 39 2.01 14.51 -16.59
C GLY A 39 2.34 13.68 -15.34
N GLN A 40 1.84 14.11 -14.19
CA GLN A 40 1.87 13.33 -12.95
C GLN A 40 0.45 13.00 -12.53
N MET A 41 0.20 11.72 -12.28
CA MET A 41 -1.05 11.21 -11.72
C MET A 41 -0.81 10.83 -10.26
N GLU A 42 -1.54 11.46 -9.34
CA GLU A 42 -1.56 11.03 -7.93
C GLU A 42 -2.60 9.91 -7.77
N PHE A 43 -2.15 8.74 -7.35
CA PHE A 43 -3.02 7.67 -6.93
C PHE A 43 -3.20 7.73 -5.41
N GLN A 44 -4.44 7.72 -4.94
CA GLN A 44 -4.78 7.80 -3.52
C GLN A 44 -5.66 6.63 -3.11
N ILE A 45 -5.21 5.87 -2.11
CA ILE A 45 -5.96 4.80 -1.47
C ILE A 45 -6.33 5.28 -0.07
N GLN A 46 -7.62 5.28 0.24
CA GLN A 46 -8.13 5.61 1.56
C GLN A 46 -8.70 4.34 2.22
N PHE A 47 -8.25 4.09 3.44
CA PHE A 47 -8.71 2.99 4.27
C PHE A 47 -9.58 3.55 5.38
N SER A 48 -10.73 2.92 5.60
CA SER A 48 -11.59 3.22 6.73
C SER A 48 -10.89 2.87 8.06
N PRO A 49 -11.42 3.33 9.21
CA PRO A 49 -10.84 3.00 10.51
C PRO A 49 -10.77 1.49 10.76
N GLN A 50 -11.79 0.73 10.38
CA GLN A 50 -11.80 -0.73 10.52
C GLN A 50 -10.74 -1.39 9.64
N ALA A 51 -10.64 -1.01 8.36
CA ALA A 51 -9.63 -1.56 7.47
C ALA A 51 -8.20 -1.23 7.96
N THR A 52 -8.01 -0.04 8.52
CA THR A 52 -6.76 0.38 9.12
C THR A 52 -6.40 -0.50 10.33
N GLN A 53 -7.36 -0.82 11.20
CA GLN A 53 -7.14 -1.73 12.34
C GLN A 53 -6.76 -3.14 11.87
N GLU A 54 -7.44 -3.67 10.86
CA GLU A 54 -7.13 -4.99 10.29
C GLU A 54 -5.71 -5.02 9.69
N MET A 55 -5.30 -3.97 8.98
CA MET A 55 -3.93 -3.84 8.47
C MET A 55 -2.88 -3.81 9.58
N ILE A 56 -3.11 -3.03 10.65
CA ILE A 56 -2.18 -2.93 11.78
C ILE A 56 -2.03 -4.29 12.49
N GLN A 57 -3.14 -5.00 12.71
CA GLN A 57 -3.11 -6.33 13.31
C GLN A 57 -2.35 -7.34 12.42
N ALA A 58 -2.58 -7.30 11.11
CA ALA A 58 -1.84 -8.16 10.18
C ALA A 58 -0.33 -7.86 10.19
N LEU A 59 0.05 -6.58 10.21
CA LEU A 59 1.44 -6.16 10.31
C LEU A 59 2.09 -6.65 11.61
N ALA A 60 1.40 -6.55 12.75
CA ALA A 60 1.88 -7.08 14.03
C ALA A 60 2.19 -8.58 13.96
N VAL A 61 1.28 -9.37 13.36
CA VAL A 61 1.49 -10.80 13.14
C VAL A 61 2.68 -11.08 12.20
N PHE A 62 2.91 -10.24 11.19
CA PHE A 62 4.06 -10.39 10.31
C PHE A 62 5.38 -10.09 11.02
N GLN A 63 5.39 -9.14 11.97
CA GLN A 63 6.58 -8.84 12.78
C GLN A 63 7.03 -10.05 13.59
N GLU A 64 6.09 -10.81 14.13
CA GLU A 64 6.39 -12.01 14.92
C GLU A 64 6.88 -13.18 14.06
N LYS A 65 6.47 -13.22 12.78
CA LYS A 65 6.72 -14.35 11.88
C LYS A 65 7.86 -14.14 10.90
N ILE A 66 8.27 -12.89 10.66
CA ILE A 66 9.25 -12.52 9.65
C ILE A 66 10.25 -11.56 10.29
N ASP A 67 11.55 -11.77 10.03
CA ASP A 67 12.55 -10.75 10.32
C ASP A 67 12.34 -9.54 9.41
N ILE A 68 11.60 -8.55 9.92
CA ILE A 68 11.30 -7.29 9.20
C ILE A 68 12.59 -6.59 8.78
N GLY A 69 13.68 -6.76 9.53
CA GLY A 69 14.99 -6.20 9.18
C GLY A 69 15.46 -6.67 7.81
N ALA A 70 15.20 -7.93 7.45
CA ALA A 70 15.52 -8.45 6.12
C ALA A 70 14.64 -7.86 5.01
N LEU A 71 13.35 -7.61 5.29
CA LEU A 71 12.41 -7.02 4.33
C LEU A 71 12.66 -5.53 4.07
N LEU A 72 13.01 -4.76 5.11
CA LEU A 72 13.33 -3.34 4.99
C LEU A 72 14.65 -3.08 4.25
N ASN A 73 15.53 -4.08 4.19
CA ASN A 73 16.78 -4.05 3.43
C ASN A 73 16.65 -4.60 2.01
N ALA A 74 15.45 -4.99 1.58
CA ALA A 74 15.23 -5.41 0.20
C ALA A 74 15.53 -4.23 -0.75
N LYS A 75 16.29 -4.50 -1.82
CA LYS A 75 16.60 -3.47 -2.82
C LYS A 75 15.29 -2.93 -3.40
N PRO A 76 15.16 -1.60 -3.59
CA PRO A 76 14.02 -1.04 -4.30
C PRO A 76 13.84 -1.75 -5.63
N HIS A 77 12.59 -1.96 -6.06
CA HIS A 77 12.33 -2.37 -7.42
C HIS A 77 12.96 -1.33 -8.34
N THR A 78 14.06 -1.70 -8.99
CA THR A 78 14.63 -0.88 -10.04
C THR A 78 13.75 -1.18 -11.24
N ALA A 79 12.83 -0.27 -11.57
CA ALA A 79 12.11 -0.35 -12.83
C ALA A 79 13.16 -0.39 -13.95
N GLN A 80 13.26 -1.52 -14.65
CA GLN A 80 13.95 -1.61 -15.94
C GLN A 80 13.04 -1.13 -17.05
#